data_AF-A0A818W3X6-F1
#
_entry.id   AF-A0A818W3X6-F1
#
_cell.length_a   1.000
_cell.length_b   1.000
_cell.length_c   1.000
_cell.angle_alpha   90.00
_cell.angle_beta   90.00
_cell.angle_gamma   90.00
#
_symmetry.space_group_name_H-M   'P 1'
#
loop_
_entity.id
_entity.type
_entity.pdbx_description
1 polymer ?
#
loop_
_entity_poly.entity_id
_entity_poly.type
_entity_poly.pdbx_seq_one_letter_code
_entity_poly.pdbx_strand_id
1 'polypeptide(L)'
;VKNIRQIRRVRHNASTRVTGTVVVGGAHTLRSKDQQLIRMLFTDILSYIICKYPGTIMLIYQQITQYDNKSDERQQIERAIIELTAFLYFVENCIGCYTNMFASKTFRTELKRILLKFTQFFRFQ
;
A
#
# COMPACT_ATOMS: atom_id res chain seq x y z
N VAL A 1 47.91 -19.30 43.25
CA VAL A 1 47.71 -18.69 44.59
C VAL A 1 47.53 -17.19 44.41
N LYS A 2 46.40 -16.65 44.91
CA LYS A 2 46.11 -15.26 45.38
C LYS A 2 46.80 -14.08 44.62
N ASN A 3 46.12 -13.00 44.25
CA ASN A 3 45.20 -12.27 45.11
C ASN A 3 44.40 -11.23 44.33
N ILE A 4 43.12 -11.19 44.67
CA ILE A 4 42.09 -10.25 44.29
C ILE A 4 42.38 -8.92 45.01
N ARG A 5 42.47 -7.80 44.28
CA ARG A 5 42.35 -6.45 44.85
C ARG A 5 41.07 -5.80 44.32
N GLN A 6 39.99 -6.03 45.07
CA GLN A 6 38.85 -5.13 45.11
C GLN A 6 39.30 -3.79 45.66
N ILE A 7 39.06 -2.67 44.96
CA ILE A 7 38.68 -1.40 45.62
C ILE A 7 37.58 -0.73 44.79
N ARG A 8 36.36 -1.10 45.15
CA ARG A 8 35.16 -0.27 45.33
C ARG A 8 35.41 1.24 45.14
N ARG A 9 34.87 1.82 44.07
CA ARG A 9 34.38 3.21 44.09
C ARG A 9 32.88 3.20 43.81
N VAL A 10 32.13 3.12 44.91
CA VAL A 10 30.74 3.56 44.99
C VAL A 10 30.78 5.07 44.80
N ARG A 11 30.20 5.56 43.70
CA ARG A 11 29.70 6.93 43.63
C ARG A 11 28.23 6.86 43.28
N HIS A 12 27.41 6.79 44.33
CA HIS A 12 26.08 7.34 44.28
C HIS A 12 26.23 8.82 43.90
N ASN A 13 25.76 9.18 42.71
CA ASN A 13 25.18 10.48 42.43
C ASN A 13 23.96 10.20 41.57
N ALA A 14 22.81 10.17 42.24
CA ALA A 14 21.52 10.32 41.60
C ALA A 14 21.54 11.64 40.84
N SER A 15 21.78 11.57 39.54
CA SER A 15 21.34 12.59 38.62
C SER A 15 20.18 11.96 37.87
N THR A 16 18.99 12.19 38.42
CA THR A 16 17.72 12.03 37.72
C THR A 16 17.78 12.94 36.50
N ARG A 17 18.40 12.46 35.43
CA ARG A 17 18.17 12.99 34.09
C ARG A 17 16.74 12.63 33.76
N VAL A 18 15.82 13.50 34.18
CA VAL A 18 14.59 13.75 33.44
C VAL A 18 15.08 14.20 32.07
N THR A 19 15.35 13.21 31.21
CA THR A 19 15.54 13.42 29.79
C THR A 19 14.14 13.73 29.32
N GLY A 20 13.74 15.00 29.46
CA GLY A 20 12.68 15.55 28.67
C GLY A 20 13.11 15.30 27.23
N THR A 21 12.57 14.24 26.63
CA THR A 21 12.62 14.02 25.20
C THR A 21 11.83 15.16 24.59
N VAL A 22 12.51 16.30 24.38
CA VAL A 22 12.01 17.34 23.51
C VAL A 22 12.02 16.70 22.12
N VAL A 23 10.84 16.29 21.69
CA VAL A 23 10.54 15.70 20.38
C VAL A 23 10.72 16.81 19.32
N VAL A 24 11.96 17.23 19.07
CA VAL A 24 12.27 18.19 17.98
C VAL A 24 12.26 17.49 16.61
N GLY A 25 12.16 16.16 16.57
CA GLY A 25 12.11 15.37 15.33
C GLY A 25 10.71 15.01 14.81
N GLY A 26 9.63 15.30 15.56
CA GLY A 26 8.28 14.80 15.26
C GLY A 26 7.62 15.38 14.02
N ALA A 27 7.87 16.66 13.72
CA ALA A 27 7.21 17.38 12.63
C ALA A 27 7.55 16.82 11.24
N HIS A 28 8.82 16.46 11.00
CA HIS A 28 9.24 15.92 9.71
C HIS A 28 8.73 14.48 9.47
N THR A 29 8.70 13.65 10.51
CA THR A 29 8.20 12.27 10.40
C THR A 29 6.69 12.22 10.21
N LEU A 30 5.91 13.08 10.88
CA LEU A 30 4.46 13.18 10.66
C LEU A 30 4.16 13.62 9.22
N ARG A 31 4.85 14.65 8.73
CA ARG A 31 4.70 15.14 7.34
C ARG A 31 5.00 14.08 6.28
N SER A 32 5.96 13.19 6.53
CA SER A 32 6.29 12.10 5.59
C SER A 32 5.21 11.01 5.52
N LYS A 33 4.54 10.73 6.65
CA LYS A 33 3.43 9.77 6.70
C LYS A 33 2.20 10.33 5.99
N ASP A 34 1.90 11.59 6.21
CA ASP A 34 0.79 12.28 5.54
C ASP A 34 1.01 12.32 4.03
N GLN A 35 2.22 12.62 3.57
CA GLN A 35 2.55 12.58 2.14
C GLN A 35 2.40 11.19 1.53
N GLN A 36 2.74 10.13 2.27
CA GLN A 36 2.56 8.76 1.80
C GLN A 36 1.07 8.40 1.68
N LEU A 37 0.26 8.80 2.66
CA LEU A 37 -1.18 8.59 2.66
C LEU A 37 -1.86 9.36 1.51
N ILE A 38 -1.48 10.63 1.30
CA ILE A 38 -1.98 11.45 0.19
C ILE A 38 -1.63 10.81 -1.15
N ARG A 39 -0.40 10.33 -1.34
CA ARG A 39 0.00 9.64 -2.58
C ARG A 39 -0.80 8.37 -2.82
N MET A 40 -0.99 7.55 -1.77
CA MET A 40 -1.79 6.34 -1.85
C MET A 40 -3.25 6.65 -2.24
N LEU A 41 -3.87 7.63 -1.59
CA LEU A 41 -5.23 8.07 -1.89
C LEU A 41 -5.35 8.59 -3.32
N PHE A 42 -4.36 9.38 -3.77
CA PHE A 42 -4.36 9.91 -5.14
C PHE A 42 -4.25 8.80 -6.18
N THR A 43 -3.38 7.80 -5.95
CA THR A 43 -3.30 6.62 -6.83
C THR A 43 -4.62 5.86 -6.87
N ASP A 44 -5.28 5.68 -5.71
CA ASP A 44 -6.55 4.96 -5.60
C ASP A 44 -7.69 5.67 -6.35
N ILE A 45 -7.80 7.00 -6.19
CA ILE A 45 -8.75 7.84 -6.93
C ILE A 45 -8.49 7.76 -8.43
N LEU A 46 -7.23 7.85 -8.86
CA LEU A 46 -6.90 7.77 -10.28
C LEU A 46 -7.22 6.40 -10.86
N SER A 47 -6.88 5.31 -10.16
CA SER A 47 -7.22 3.96 -10.63
C SER A 47 -8.73 3.76 -10.71
N TYR A 48 -9.48 4.27 -9.74
CA TYR A 48 -10.94 4.22 -9.76
C TYR A 48 -11.51 4.95 -10.98
N ILE A 49 -11.08 6.18 -11.24
CA ILE A 49 -11.57 6.96 -12.39
C ILE A 49 -11.25 6.22 -13.70
N ILE A 50 -10.01 5.76 -13.88
CA ILE A 50 -9.59 5.11 -15.13
C ILE A 50 -10.32 3.77 -15.35
N CYS A 51 -10.52 2.97 -14.29
CA CYS A 51 -11.12 1.65 -14.43
C CYS A 51 -12.66 1.69 -14.50
N LYS A 52 -13.30 2.61 -13.77
CA LYS A 52 -14.77 2.68 -13.67
C LYS A 52 -15.42 3.55 -14.73
N TYR A 53 -14.78 4.67 -15.11
CA TYR A 53 -15.40 5.65 -16.01
C TYR A 53 -15.74 5.08 -17.40
N PRO A 54 -14.88 4.29 -18.06
CA PRO A 54 -15.20 3.73 -19.37
C PRO A 54 -16.41 2.78 -19.33
N GLY A 55 -16.56 1.99 -18.25
CA GLY A 55 -17.72 1.11 -18.07
C GLY A 55 -19.03 1.90 -17.97
N THR A 56 -19.04 2.98 -17.19
CA THR A 56 -20.23 3.85 -17.07
C THR A 56 -20.59 4.50 -18.40
N ILE A 57 -19.60 5.01 -19.15
CA ILE A 57 -19.85 5.58 -20.49
C ILE A 57 -20.48 4.55 -21.42
N MET A 58 -19.97 3.32 -21.43
CA MET A 58 -20.49 2.25 -22.28
C MET A 58 -21.93 1.87 -21.93
N LEU A 59 -22.27 1.80 -20.64
CA LEU A 59 -23.65 1.52 -20.22
C LEU A 59 -24.61 2.63 -20.64
N ILE A 60 -24.21 3.90 -20.48
CA ILE A 60 -25.01 5.04 -20.96
C ILE A 60 -25.19 4.98 -22.47
N TYR A 61 -24.10 4.69 -23.21
CA TYR A 61 -24.14 4.55 -24.66
C TYR A 61 -25.08 3.42 -25.11
N GLN A 62 -25.04 2.26 -24.45
CA GLN A 62 -25.98 1.15 -24.71
C GLN A 62 -27.42 1.56 -24.46
N GLN A 63 -27.69 2.28 -23.36
CA GLN A 63 -29.03 2.74 -23.02
C GLN A 63 -29.59 3.72 -24.05
N ILE A 64 -28.76 4.63 -24.56
CA ILE A 64 -29.15 5.61 -25.59
C ILE A 64 -29.40 4.92 -26.93
N THR A 65 -28.59 3.92 -27.27
CA THR A 65 -28.61 3.24 -28.58
C THR A 65 -29.42 1.93 -28.58
N GLN A 66 -30.23 1.68 -27.55
CA GLN A 66 -30.95 0.40 -27.38
C GLN A 66 -32.00 0.12 -28.47
N TYR A 67 -32.52 1.16 -29.13
CA TYR A 67 -33.51 1.04 -30.20
C TYR A 67 -32.92 1.24 -31.60
N ASP A 68 -31.61 1.48 -31.71
CA ASP A 68 -30.94 1.59 -33.00
C ASP A 68 -30.73 0.19 -33.61
N ASN A 69 -31.03 0.05 -34.90
CA ASN A 69 -30.62 -1.12 -35.67
C ASN A 69 -29.11 -1.03 -35.94
N LYS A 70 -28.32 -1.78 -35.18
CA LYS A 70 -26.85 -1.83 -35.29
C LYS A 70 -26.44 -2.89 -36.31
N SER A 71 -25.38 -2.62 -37.06
CA SER A 71 -24.73 -3.64 -37.88
C SER A 71 -24.01 -4.67 -36.99
N ASP A 72 -23.83 -5.88 -37.51
CA ASP A 72 -23.11 -6.96 -36.81
C ASP A 72 -21.69 -6.54 -36.40
N GLU A 73 -21.00 -5.81 -37.28
CA GLU A 73 -19.65 -5.27 -37.01
C GLU A 73 -19.64 -4.33 -35.80
N ARG A 74 -20.62 -3.41 -35.72
CA ARG A 74 -20.75 -2.48 -34.60
C ARG A 74 -21.04 -3.22 -33.30
N GLN A 75 -21.87 -4.25 -33.35
CA GLN A 75 -22.20 -5.06 -32.18
C GLN A 75 -20.98 -5.86 -31.67
N GLN A 76 -20.12 -6.35 -32.58
CA GLN A 76 -18.87 -7.01 -32.19
C GLN A 76 -17.89 -6.04 -31.50
N ILE A 77 -17.75 -4.81 -32.03
CA ILE A 77 -16.91 -3.78 -31.41
C ILE A 77 -17.43 -3.43 -30.02
N GLU A 78 -18.75 -3.22 -29.88
CA GLU A 78 -19.35 -2.94 -28.57
C GLU A 78 -19.08 -4.06 -27.56
N ARG A 79 -19.24 -5.33 -27.97
CA ARG A 79 -18.93 -6.48 -27.13
C ARG A 79 -17.45 -6.50 -26.71
N ALA A 80 -16.52 -6.25 -27.65
CA ALA A 80 -15.10 -6.20 -27.32
C ALA A 80 -14.76 -5.11 -26.29
N ILE A 81 -15.39 -3.94 -26.39
CA ILE A 81 -15.20 -2.85 -25.42
C ILE A 81 -15.79 -3.21 -24.04
N ILE A 82 -16.92 -3.92 -24.01
CA ILE A 82 -17.52 -4.41 -22.75
C ILE A 82 -16.60 -5.42 -22.06
N GLU A 83 -16.05 -6.37 -22.81
CA GLU A 83 -15.08 -7.34 -22.27
C GLU A 83 -13.82 -6.63 -21.74
N LEU A 84 -13.33 -5.62 -22.47
CA LEU A 84 -12.20 -4.81 -22.04
C LEU A 84 -12.50 -4.03 -20.74
N THR A 85 -13.70 -3.48 -20.61
CA THR A 85 -14.12 -2.76 -19.39
C THR A 85 -14.34 -3.71 -18.22
N ALA A 86 -14.86 -4.92 -18.46
CA ALA A 86 -14.92 -5.97 -17.46
C ALA A 86 -13.50 -6.37 -16.98
N PHE A 87 -12.55 -6.52 -17.90
CA PHE A 87 -11.15 -6.78 -17.56
C PHE A 87 -10.56 -5.66 -16.69
N LEU A 88 -10.77 -4.38 -17.05
CA LEU A 88 -10.31 -3.24 -16.25
C LEU A 88 -10.88 -3.25 -14.83
N TYR A 89 -12.13 -3.68 -14.66
CA TYR A 89 -12.73 -3.82 -13.33
C TYR A 89 -12.02 -4.89 -12.47
N PHE A 90 -11.59 -6.01 -13.06
CA PHE A 90 -10.77 -6.98 -12.34
C PHE A 90 -9.36 -6.45 -12.01
N VAL A 91 -8.77 -5.67 -12.91
CA VAL A 91 -7.45 -5.06 -12.68
C VAL A 91 -7.49 -4.08 -11.50
N GLU A 92 -8.55 -3.29 -11.35
CA GLU A 92 -8.73 -2.36 -10.23
C GLU A 92 -8.62 -3.06 -8.87
N ASN A 93 -9.24 -4.24 -8.72
CA ASN A 93 -9.17 -5.05 -7.51
C ASN A 93 -7.72 -5.49 -7.17
N CYS A 94 -6.89 -5.69 -8.19
CA CYS A 94 -5.48 -6.04 -8.01
C CYS A 94 -4.61 -4.81 -7.68
N ILE A 95 -4.95 -3.63 -8.22
CA ILE A 95 -4.18 -2.39 -8.03
C ILE A 95 -4.07 -2.03 -6.55
N GLY A 96 -5.12 -2.22 -5.75
CA GLY A 96 -5.07 -1.96 -4.30
C GLY A 96 -3.95 -2.73 -3.59
N CYS A 97 -3.70 -3.98 -3.99
CA CYS A 97 -2.58 -4.77 -3.48
C CYS A 97 -1.22 -4.17 -3.88
N TYR A 98 -1.07 -3.80 -5.15
CA TYR A 98 0.16 -3.18 -5.65
C TYR A 98 0.42 -1.82 -5.01
N THR A 99 -0.59 -0.96 -4.89
CA THR A 99 -0.47 0.35 -4.24
C THR A 99 -0.02 0.20 -2.79
N ASN A 100 -0.58 -0.75 -2.04
CA ASN A 100 -0.13 -1.04 -0.68
C ASN A 100 1.32 -1.57 -0.62
N MET A 101 1.68 -2.45 -1.56
CA MET A 101 3.04 -3.00 -1.67
C MET A 101 4.07 -1.92 -2.05
N PHE A 102 3.74 -0.99 -2.95
CA PHE A 102 4.66 0.04 -3.42
C PHE A 102 4.68 1.28 -2.52
N ALA A 103 3.56 1.72 -1.96
CA ALA A 103 3.54 2.93 -1.13
C ALA A 103 4.19 2.70 0.25
N SER A 104 3.98 1.54 0.87
CA SER A 104 4.39 1.30 2.25
C SER A 104 5.72 0.56 2.38
N LYS A 105 6.77 1.29 2.78
CA LYS A 105 8.04 0.68 3.20
C LYS A 105 7.84 -0.26 4.40
N THR A 106 6.92 0.08 5.30
CA THR A 106 6.55 -0.74 6.45
C THR A 106 5.94 -2.06 5.99
N PHE A 107 4.99 -2.02 5.04
CA PHE A 107 4.36 -3.22 4.49
C PHE A 107 5.39 -4.13 3.81
N ARG A 108 6.29 -3.58 3.00
CA ARG A 108 7.39 -4.36 2.39
C ARG A 108 8.31 -5.02 3.42
N THR A 109 8.56 -4.33 4.53
CA THR A 109 9.40 -4.85 5.62
C THR A 109 8.72 -6.00 6.36
N GLU A 110 7.43 -5.85 6.67
CA GLU A 110 6.64 -6.91 7.30
C GLU A 110 6.44 -8.11 6.36
N LEU A 111 6.18 -7.87 5.07
CA LEU A 111 6.02 -8.93 4.08
C LEU A 111 7.32 -9.74 3.89
N LYS A 112 8.48 -9.07 3.84
CA LYS A 112 9.79 -9.75 3.88
C LYS A 112 9.98 -10.56 5.16
N ARG A 113 9.58 -10.04 6.31
CA ARG A 113 9.68 -10.75 7.60
C ARG A 113 8.82 -12.01 7.61
N ILE A 114 7.60 -11.95 7.07
CA ILE A 114 6.71 -13.11 6.95
C ILE A 114 7.29 -14.14 5.99
N LEU A 115 7.76 -13.73 4.81
CA LEU A 115 8.39 -14.64 3.84
C LEU A 115 9.61 -15.35 4.43
N LEU A 116 10.48 -14.62 5.14
CA LEU A 116 11.65 -15.22 5.79
C LEU A 116 11.25 -16.26 6.84
N LYS A 117 10.24 -15.97 7.69
CA LYS A 117 9.72 -16.93 8.66
C LYS A 117 9.15 -18.18 7.97
N PHE A 118 8.42 -18.00 6.88
CA PHE A 118 7.85 -19.11 6.11
C PHE A 118 8.92 -19.98 5.46
N THR A 119 9.97 -19.36 4.92
CA THR A 119 11.10 -20.09 4.30
C THR A 119 11.90 -20.84 5.36
N GLN A 120 12.06 -20.28 6.56
CA GLN A 120 12.69 -20.97 7.69
C GLN A 120 11.86 -22.15 8.19
N PHE A 121 10.52 -22.00 8.28
CA PHE A 121 9.62 -23.07 8.65
C PHE A 121 9.73 -24.28 7.71
N PHE A 122 9.71 -24.04 6.39
CA PHE A 122 9.87 -25.10 5.38
C PHE A 122 11.25 -25.74 5.36
N ARG A 123 12.27 -25.11 5.94
CA ARG A 123 13.64 -25.66 5.98
C ARG A 123 13.87 -26.61 7.16
N PHE A 124 12.95 -26.61 8.13
CA PHE A 124 13.03 -27.43 9.35
C PHE A 124 12.12 -28.67 9.30
N GLN A 125 11.35 -28.83 8.23
CA GLN A 125 10.46 -29.96 7.96
C GLN A 125 11.06 -30.85 6.87
#